data_AF-A0A9Q1CJK9-F1
#
_entry.id   AF-A0A9Q1CJK9-F1
#
_cell.length_a   1.000
_cell.length_b   1.000
_cell.length_c   1.000
_cell.angle_alpha   90.00
_cell.angle_beta   90.00
_cell.angle_gamma   90.00
#
_symmetry.space_group_name_H-M   'P 1'
#
loop_
_entity.id
_entity.type
_entity.pdbx_description
1 polymer ?
#
loop_
_entity_poly.entity_id
_entity_poly.type
_entity_poly.pdbx_seq_one_letter_code
_entity_poly.pdbx_strand_id
1 'polypeptide(L)'
;MLHEGDIDEKTAEYLVPKDCETSRYYTLPKTHKAPDTSGHLKIRPVISGIGSPIERLSEFLDFFINPEVQKLDSFIKDSKDMVKVIEGVNEKGPLPPSTALFTIDVKAMYPSLPQYLSIKGVRKSLDSRQLKKPSTDYLLECLKLCRTENHFEFNGRFLLRYTVPR
;
A
#
# COMPACT_ATOMS: atom_id res chain seq x y z
N MET A 1 6.70 19.43 -9.38
CA MET A 1 6.82 19.53 -10.85
C MET A 1 7.75 18.40 -11.21
N LEU A 2 7.19 17.36 -11.83
CA LEU A 2 7.92 16.15 -12.20
C LEU A 2 9.15 16.55 -13.02
N HIS A 3 10.34 16.13 -12.57
CA HIS A 3 11.62 16.54 -13.14
C HIS A 3 11.76 16.08 -14.60
N GLU A 4 12.11 16.99 -15.51
CA GLU A 4 12.35 16.65 -16.92
C GLU A 4 13.45 15.59 -17.05
N GLY A 5 13.17 14.49 -17.76
CA GLY A 5 14.14 13.43 -18.08
C GLY A 5 14.23 12.25 -17.09
N ASP A 6 13.34 12.19 -16.10
CA ASP A 6 13.20 11.03 -15.19
C ASP A 6 12.42 9.87 -15.84
N ILE A 7 11.53 10.18 -16.78
CA ILE A 7 10.74 9.23 -17.56
C ILE A 7 10.82 9.56 -19.05
N ASP A 8 10.59 8.56 -19.89
CA ASP A 8 10.46 8.76 -21.33
C ASP A 8 9.05 9.25 -21.71
N GLU A 9 8.91 9.73 -22.94
CA GLU A 9 7.66 10.31 -23.47
C GLU A 9 6.51 9.30 -23.44
N LYS A 10 6.77 8.02 -23.77
CA LYS A 10 5.74 6.97 -23.74
C LYS A 10 5.21 6.74 -22.34
N THR A 11 6.09 6.75 -21.35
CA THR A 11 5.72 6.64 -19.94
C THR A 11 4.91 7.86 -19.50
N ALA A 12 5.31 9.07 -19.93
CA ALA A 12 4.56 10.28 -19.63
C ALA A 12 3.14 10.25 -20.22
N GLU A 13 3.01 9.85 -21.49
CA GLU A 13 1.72 9.64 -22.15
C GLU A 13 0.85 8.59 -21.45
N TYR A 14 1.46 7.48 -21.00
CA TYR A 14 0.75 6.45 -20.25
C TYR A 14 0.24 6.99 -18.91
N LEU A 15 1.07 7.72 -18.17
CA LEU A 15 0.74 8.28 -16.86
C LEU A 15 -0.34 9.36 -16.89
N VAL A 16 -0.61 9.97 -18.04
CA VAL A 16 -1.67 10.96 -18.24
C VAL A 16 -2.86 10.32 -18.95
N PRO A 17 -3.86 9.79 -18.21
CA PRO A 17 -5.04 9.20 -18.83
C PRO A 17 -5.85 10.27 -19.58
N LYS A 18 -6.30 9.93 -20.81
CA LYS A 18 -7.16 10.81 -21.63
C LYS A 18 -8.60 10.86 -21.11
N ASP A 19 -9.08 9.71 -20.63
CA ASP A 19 -10.38 9.54 -20.01
C ASP A 19 -10.19 8.92 -18.62
N CYS A 20 -10.86 9.46 -17.62
CA CYS A 20 -10.82 8.96 -16.26
C CYS A 20 -12.21 8.98 -15.62
N GLU A 21 -12.48 7.98 -14.78
CA GLU A 21 -13.63 7.93 -13.90
C GLU A 21 -13.29 8.45 -12.51
N THR A 22 -14.29 8.91 -11.78
CA THR A 22 -14.10 9.23 -10.36
C THR A 22 -14.03 7.96 -9.55
N SER A 23 -13.09 7.88 -8.59
CA SER A 23 -13.01 6.74 -7.68
C SER A 23 -14.31 6.57 -6.89
N ARG A 24 -14.69 5.32 -6.63
CA ARG A 24 -15.97 4.99 -5.98
C ARG A 24 -15.76 4.58 -4.53
N TYR A 25 -16.50 5.20 -3.63
CA TYR A 25 -16.54 4.78 -2.23
C TYR A 25 -17.60 3.71 -1.99
N TYR A 26 -17.24 2.64 -1.31
CA TYR A 26 -18.16 1.60 -0.86
C TYR A 26 -17.71 0.99 0.47
N THR A 27 -18.59 0.24 1.11
CA THR A 27 -18.35 -0.34 2.44
C THR A 27 -18.56 -1.84 2.42
N LEU A 28 -17.66 -2.58 3.07
CA LEU A 28 -17.82 -4.02 3.30
C LEU A 28 -18.11 -4.30 4.77
N PRO A 29 -19.18 -5.02 5.13
CA PRO A 29 -19.48 -5.36 6.51
C PRO A 29 -18.45 -6.35 7.07
N LYS A 30 -18.02 -6.14 8.33
CA LYS A 30 -17.17 -7.08 9.07
C LYS A 30 -18.05 -8.06 9.83
N THR A 31 -18.61 -9.03 9.11
CA THR A 31 -19.55 -10.03 9.64
C THR A 31 -19.02 -10.85 10.82
N HIS A 32 -17.70 -10.98 10.94
CA HIS A 32 -17.02 -11.67 12.05
C HIS A 32 -16.83 -10.81 13.31
N LYS A 33 -17.33 -9.56 13.35
CA LYS A 33 -17.23 -8.69 14.53
C LYS A 33 -18.61 -8.38 15.07
N ALA A 34 -18.74 -8.45 16.40
CA ALA A 34 -19.96 -8.00 17.08
C ALA A 34 -20.31 -6.55 16.67
N PRO A 35 -21.62 -6.24 16.55
CA PRO A 35 -22.09 -4.88 16.37
C PRO A 35 -21.51 -3.92 17.41
N ASP A 36 -21.51 -2.63 17.10
CA ASP A 36 -21.19 -1.61 18.10
C ASP A 36 -22.32 -1.44 19.12
N THR A 37 -22.11 -0.54 20.09
CA THR A 37 -23.06 -0.25 21.17
C THR A 37 -24.41 0.28 20.69
N SER A 38 -24.50 0.73 19.44
CA SER A 38 -25.72 1.22 18.80
C SER A 38 -26.37 0.15 17.93
N GLY A 39 -25.84 -1.06 17.89
CA GLY A 39 -26.33 -2.17 17.08
C GLY A 39 -25.88 -2.14 15.62
N HIS A 40 -24.99 -1.22 15.24
CA HIS A 40 -24.52 -1.14 13.85
C HIS A 40 -23.37 -2.12 13.58
N LEU A 41 -23.40 -2.73 12.39
CA LEU A 41 -22.29 -3.56 11.93
C LEU A 41 -21.04 -2.71 11.72
N LYS A 42 -19.90 -3.21 12.20
CA LYS A 42 -18.60 -2.61 11.89
C LYS A 42 -18.33 -2.74 10.40
N ILE A 43 -18.00 -1.65 9.74
CA ILE A 43 -17.71 -1.63 8.30
C ILE A 43 -16.21 -1.51 8.01
N ARG A 44 -15.83 -1.85 6.78
CA ARG A 44 -14.55 -1.54 6.16
C ARG A 44 -14.84 -0.59 4.98
N PRO A 45 -14.56 0.71 5.11
CA PRO A 45 -14.64 1.63 3.99
C PRO A 45 -13.53 1.30 2.98
N VAL A 46 -13.86 1.37 1.69
CA VAL A 46 -12.93 1.15 0.58
C VAL A 46 -13.19 2.23 -0.47
N ILE A 47 -12.11 2.77 -1.04
CA ILE A 47 -12.15 3.63 -2.21
C ILE A 47 -11.55 2.83 -3.36
N SER A 48 -12.34 2.57 -4.40
CA SER A 48 -11.86 1.93 -5.62
C SER A 48 -11.20 2.97 -6.52
N GLY A 49 -9.89 2.83 -6.75
CA GLY A 49 -9.14 3.67 -7.68
C GLY A 49 -9.24 3.23 -9.15
N ILE A 50 -10.06 2.22 -9.48
CA ILE A 50 -10.19 1.70 -10.85
C ILE A 50 -10.73 2.81 -11.77
N GLY A 51 -10.07 3.02 -12.90
CA GLY A 51 -10.39 4.08 -13.87
C GLY A 51 -9.99 5.48 -13.41
N SER A 52 -9.42 5.65 -12.22
CA SER A 52 -9.14 6.97 -11.66
C SER A 52 -7.87 7.61 -12.23
N PRO A 53 -7.72 8.95 -12.14
CA PRO A 53 -6.51 9.64 -12.57
C PRO A 53 -5.21 9.12 -11.94
N ILE A 54 -5.29 8.53 -10.74
CA ILE A 54 -4.14 8.02 -9.99
C ILE A 54 -3.87 6.52 -10.23
N GLU A 55 -4.71 5.81 -10.98
CA GLU A 55 -4.59 4.36 -11.20
C GLU A 55 -3.25 3.99 -11.84
N ARG A 56 -2.98 4.58 -13.02
CA ARG A 56 -1.75 4.33 -13.78
C ARG A 56 -0.51 4.81 -13.05
N LEU A 57 -0.63 5.89 -12.28
CA LEU A 57 0.45 6.37 -11.42
C LEU A 57 0.75 5.38 -10.28
N SER A 58 -0.29 4.78 -9.69
CA SER A 58 -0.14 3.75 -8.66
C SER A 58 0.47 2.47 -9.24
N GLU A 59 0.06 2.06 -10.44
CA GLU A 59 0.64 0.90 -11.15
C GLU A 59 2.12 1.14 -11.47
N PHE A 60 2.45 2.32 -11.99
CA PHE A 60 3.82 2.73 -12.26
C PHE A 60 4.70 2.73 -10.99
N LEU A 61 4.19 3.22 -9.86
CA LEU A 61 4.90 3.15 -8.59
C LEU A 61 5.12 1.71 -8.11
N ASP A 62 4.10 0.87 -8.23
CA ASP A 62 4.16 -0.53 -7.79
C ASP A 62 5.25 -1.29 -8.53
N PHE A 63 5.43 -1.03 -9.84
CA PHE A 63 6.51 -1.60 -10.64
C PHE A 63 7.91 -1.41 -10.02
N PHE A 64 8.18 -0.25 -9.39
CA PHE A 64 9.47 0.02 -8.75
C PHE A 64 9.54 -0.39 -7.28
N ILE A 65 8.42 -0.33 -6.55
CA ILE A 65 8.40 -0.60 -5.10
C ILE A 65 8.31 -2.11 -4.83
N ASN A 66 7.47 -2.84 -5.58
CA ASN A 66 7.19 -4.24 -5.34
C ASN A 66 8.46 -5.14 -5.39
N PRO A 67 9.38 -4.98 -6.35
CA PRO A 67 10.64 -5.74 -6.34
C PRO A 67 11.50 -5.49 -5.11
N GLU A 68 11.46 -4.30 -4.53
CA GLU A 68 12.21 -3.98 -3.31
C GLU A 68 11.56 -4.57 -2.06
N VAL A 69 10.22 -4.65 -2.03
CA VAL A 69 9.48 -5.30 -0.94
C VAL A 69 9.81 -6.79 -0.87
N GLN A 70 9.98 -7.45 -2.03
CA GLN A 70 10.31 -8.87 -2.12
C GLN A 70 11.72 -9.21 -1.61
N LYS A 71 12.61 -8.21 -1.46
CA LYS A 71 13.97 -8.40 -0.92
C LYS A 71 14.04 -8.32 0.60
N LEU A 72 12.94 -7.95 1.27
CA LEU A 72 12.91 -7.84 2.72
C LEU A 72 12.98 -9.23 3.36
N ASP A 73 13.78 -9.38 4.42
CA ASP A 73 13.88 -10.65 5.16
C ASP A 73 12.53 -11.10 5.75
N SER A 74 11.63 -10.16 6.00
CA SER A 74 10.28 -10.41 6.50
C SER A 74 9.24 -10.63 5.39
N PHE A 75 9.66 -10.69 4.12
CA PHE A 75 8.73 -10.89 3.02
C PHE A 75 8.14 -12.30 3.08
N ILE A 76 6.81 -12.36 3.08
CA ILE A 76 6.04 -13.59 2.99
C ILE A 76 5.08 -13.41 1.82
N LYS A 77 5.16 -14.27 0.81
CA LYS A 77 4.37 -14.12 -0.41
C LYS A 77 2.88 -14.38 -0.18
N ASP A 78 2.57 -15.47 0.50
CA ASP A 78 1.21 -15.92 0.76
C ASP A 78 1.16 -16.92 1.93
N SER A 79 -0.04 -17.41 2.26
CA SER A 79 -0.22 -18.36 3.37
C SER A 79 0.51 -19.69 3.15
N LYS A 80 0.73 -20.14 1.90
CA LYS A 80 1.47 -21.38 1.63
C LYS A 80 2.96 -21.17 1.87
N ASP A 81 3.48 -20.01 1.49
CA ASP A 81 4.85 -19.61 1.76
C ASP A 81 5.12 -19.53 3.28
N MET A 82 4.19 -18.98 4.04
CA MET A 82 4.27 -18.98 5.51
C MET A 82 4.34 -20.40 6.10
N VAL A 83 3.53 -21.33 5.59
CA VAL A 83 3.58 -22.74 6.04
C VAL A 83 4.96 -23.34 5.78
N LYS A 84 5.55 -23.11 4.61
CA LYS A 84 6.91 -23.58 4.28
C LYS A 84 7.97 -23.00 5.22
N VAL A 85 7.86 -21.72 5.58
CA VAL A 85 8.77 -21.09 6.55
C VAL A 85 8.69 -21.81 7.90
N ILE A 86 7.48 -22.12 8.37
CA ILE A 86 7.26 -22.83 9.64
C ILE A 86 7.80 -24.27 9.54
N GLU A 87 7.52 -24.98 8.44
CA GLU A 87 8.04 -26.34 8.19
C GLU A 87 9.57 -26.36 8.22
N GLY A 88 10.22 -25.41 7.55
CA GLY A 88 11.69 -25.28 7.57
C GLY A 88 12.26 -24.93 8.95
N VAL A 89 11.49 -24.34 9.87
CA VAL A 89 11.88 -24.21 11.27
C VAL A 89 11.78 -25.56 11.99
N ASN A 90 10.72 -26.32 11.76
CA ASN A 90 10.50 -27.64 12.37
C ASN A 90 11.52 -28.70 11.90
N GLU A 91 11.94 -28.64 10.64
CA GLU A 91 12.96 -29.54 10.06
C GLU A 91 14.32 -29.43 10.75
N LYS A 92 14.62 -28.28 11.38
CA LYS A 92 15.87 -28.06 12.13
C LYS A 92 15.89 -28.79 13.48
N GLY A 93 14.81 -29.49 13.83
CA GLY A 93 14.65 -30.22 15.08
C GLY A 93 13.80 -29.45 16.11
N PRO A 94 13.68 -30.00 17.33
CA PRO A 94 12.85 -29.41 18.37
C PRO A 94 13.37 -28.02 18.77
N LEU A 95 12.43 -27.08 18.95
CA LEU A 95 12.74 -25.77 19.49
C LEU A 95 13.29 -25.89 20.92
N PRO A 96 14.17 -24.95 21.35
CA PRO A 96 14.66 -24.92 22.72
C PRO A 96 13.51 -24.94 23.75
N PRO A 97 13.66 -25.62 24.90
CA PRO A 97 12.59 -25.79 25.90
C PRO A 97 11.96 -24.51 26.45
N SER A 98 12.60 -23.34 26.29
CA SER A 98 12.12 -22.03 26.74
C SER A 98 11.61 -21.14 25.60
N THR A 99 11.22 -21.72 24.48
CA THR A 99 10.68 -20.97 23.33
C THR A 99 9.22 -20.61 23.57
N ALA A 100 8.87 -19.34 23.40
CA ALA A 100 7.50 -18.86 23.47
C ALA A 100 7.02 -18.41 22.07
N LEU A 101 5.80 -18.81 21.72
CA LEU A 101 5.10 -18.28 20.56
C LEU A 101 4.27 -17.07 20.99
N PHE A 102 4.42 -15.96 20.29
CA PHE A 102 3.56 -14.79 20.46
C PHE A 102 2.96 -14.37 19.12
N THR A 103 1.80 -13.73 19.19
CA THR A 103 1.11 -13.18 18.02
C THR A 103 0.79 -11.71 18.27
N ILE A 104 0.83 -10.91 17.20
CA ILE A 104 0.51 -9.49 17.23
C ILE A 104 -0.48 -9.21 16.11
N ASP A 105 -1.59 -8.54 16.43
CA ASP A 105 -2.56 -8.04 15.44
C ASP A 105 -2.54 -6.51 15.42
N VAL A 106 -2.29 -5.93 14.24
CA VAL A 106 -2.28 -4.48 14.06
C VAL A 106 -3.69 -4.01 13.69
N LYS A 107 -4.35 -3.33 14.64
CA LYS A 107 -5.68 -2.76 14.40
C LYS A 107 -5.62 -1.63 13.39
N ALA A 108 -6.36 -1.78 12.29
CA ALA A 108 -6.52 -0.75 11.27
C ALA A 108 -5.16 -0.23 10.74
N MET A 109 -4.37 -1.14 10.17
CA MET A 109 -3.03 -0.88 9.63
C MET A 109 -2.98 0.34 8.69
N TYR A 110 -3.77 0.35 7.62
CA TYR A 110 -3.74 1.43 6.61
C TYR A 110 -3.94 2.85 7.17
N PRO A 111 -4.97 3.14 8.00
CA PRO A 111 -5.14 4.48 8.59
C PRO A 111 -4.24 4.77 9.79
N SER A 112 -3.50 3.79 10.32
CA SER A 112 -2.62 3.96 11.48
C SER A 112 -1.14 4.01 11.10
N LEU A 113 -0.80 3.86 9.82
CA LEU A 113 0.59 3.87 9.36
C LEU A 113 1.21 5.27 9.50
N PRO A 114 2.27 5.44 10.33
CA PRO A 114 2.94 6.73 10.47
C PRO A 114 3.55 7.16 9.14
N GLN A 115 3.12 8.34 8.66
CA GLN A 115 3.45 8.80 7.31
C GLN A 115 4.97 8.93 7.12
N TYR A 116 5.64 9.53 8.10
CA TYR A 116 7.09 9.76 8.06
C TYR A 116 7.88 8.45 8.00
N LEU A 117 7.48 7.41 8.74
CA LEU A 117 8.13 6.10 8.70
C LEU A 117 7.94 5.44 7.34
N SER A 118 6.73 5.52 6.77
CA SER A 118 6.46 4.91 5.47
C SER A 118 7.29 5.55 4.35
N ILE A 119 7.40 6.89 4.32
CA ILE A 119 8.19 7.60 3.32
C ILE A 119 9.68 7.30 3.51
N LYS A 120 10.17 7.29 4.75
CA LYS A 120 11.57 6.97 5.08
C LYS A 120 11.93 5.54 4.65
N GLY A 121 11.04 4.58 4.91
CA GLY A 121 11.22 3.19 4.51
C GLY A 121 11.29 3.04 2.99
N VAL A 122 10.32 3.61 2.28
CA VAL A 122 10.29 3.56 0.80
C VAL A 122 11.53 4.24 0.21
N ARG A 123 11.93 5.42 0.71
CA ARG A 123 13.16 6.09 0.28
C ARG A 123 14.37 5.17 0.42
N LYS A 124 14.58 4.59 1.60
CA LYS A 124 15.72 3.70 1.86
C LYS A 124 15.76 2.53 0.87
N SER A 125 14.61 1.91 0.60
CA SER A 125 14.51 0.82 -0.38
C SER A 125 14.82 1.30 -1.80
N LEU A 126 14.20 2.40 -2.25
CA LEU A 126 14.42 2.95 -3.59
C LEU A 126 15.88 3.42 -3.81
N ASP A 127 16.52 3.95 -2.76
CA ASP A 127 17.93 4.34 -2.75
C ASP A 127 18.90 3.14 -2.74
N SER A 128 18.43 1.93 -2.48
CA SER A 128 19.23 0.70 -2.63
C SER A 128 19.10 0.04 -4.01
N ARG A 129 18.20 0.50 -4.87
CA ARG A 129 18.00 -0.04 -6.22
C ARG A 129 19.25 0.09 -7.08
N GLN A 130 19.49 -0.89 -7.96
CA GLN A 130 20.56 -0.80 -8.94
C GLN A 130 20.23 0.25 -10.02
N LEU A 131 19.01 0.23 -10.54
CA LEU A 131 18.52 1.21 -11.51
C LEU A 131 18.00 2.46 -10.77
N LYS A 132 18.68 3.60 -11.00
CA LYS A 132 18.38 4.88 -10.37
C LYS A 132 17.42 5.78 -11.16
N LYS A 133 16.99 5.34 -12.34
CA LYS A 133 15.97 6.03 -13.13
C LYS A 133 14.63 5.27 -13.06
N PRO A 134 13.50 5.95 -12.81
CA PRO A 134 13.40 7.33 -12.33
C PRO A 134 14.06 7.52 -10.96
N SER A 135 14.46 8.75 -10.67
CA SER A 135 15.08 9.14 -9.41
C SER A 135 14.20 8.78 -8.21
N THR A 136 14.81 8.51 -7.06
CA THR A 136 14.05 8.26 -5.83
C THR A 136 13.13 9.44 -5.48
N ASP A 137 13.61 10.67 -5.69
CA ASP A 137 12.83 11.88 -5.39
C ASP A 137 11.57 11.97 -6.26
N TYR A 138 11.69 11.67 -7.55
CA TYR A 138 10.56 11.56 -8.46
C TYR A 138 9.53 10.53 -8.00
N LEU A 139 9.97 9.31 -7.68
CA LEU A 139 9.08 8.26 -7.22
C LEU A 139 8.41 8.61 -5.88
N LEU A 140 9.09 9.35 -5.02
CA LEU A 140 8.50 9.83 -3.77
C LEU A 140 7.50 10.97 -3.99
N GLU A 141 7.69 11.82 -5.00
CA GLU A 141 6.69 12.80 -5.42
C GLU A 141 5.45 12.10 -5.97
N CYS A 142 5.61 11.09 -6.83
CA CYS A 142 4.52 10.25 -7.32
C CYS A 142 3.78 9.55 -6.15
N LEU A 143 4.52 8.97 -5.19
CA LEU A 143 3.93 8.35 -4.01
C LEU A 143 3.13 9.35 -3.18
N LYS A 144 3.61 10.59 -3.06
CA LYS A 144 2.88 11.66 -2.37
C LYS A 144 1.56 11.94 -3.10
N LEU A 145 1.58 12.08 -4.42
CA LEU A 145 0.37 12.32 -5.24
C LEU A 145 -0.66 11.20 -5.07
N CYS A 146 -0.28 9.93 -5.19
CA CYS A 146 -1.20 8.80 -4.99
C CYS A 146 -1.85 8.79 -3.59
N ARG A 147 -1.16 9.36 -2.59
CA ARG A 147 -1.64 9.42 -1.21
C ARG A 147 -2.51 10.64 -0.91
N THR A 148 -2.18 11.80 -1.47
CA THR A 148 -2.87 13.07 -1.18
C THR A 148 -4.01 13.35 -2.14
N GLU A 149 -3.94 12.90 -3.39
CA GLU A 149 -4.90 13.21 -4.45
C GLU A 149 -5.95 12.11 -4.64
N ASN A 150 -6.29 11.39 -3.57
CA ASN A 150 -7.25 10.29 -3.61
C ASN A 150 -8.68 10.83 -3.46
N HIS A 151 -9.23 11.30 -4.58
CA HIS A 151 -10.59 11.84 -4.72
C HIS A 151 -11.59 10.73 -4.98
N PHE A 152 -12.79 10.82 -4.42
CA PHE A 152 -13.85 9.84 -4.64
C PHE A 152 -15.24 10.46 -4.60
N GLU A 153 -16.21 9.80 -5.24
CA GLU A 153 -17.61 10.18 -5.16
C GLU A 153 -18.32 9.40 -4.05
N PHE A 154 -19.12 10.12 -3.26
CA PHE A 154 -20.07 9.52 -2.32
C PHE A 154 -21.34 10.36 -2.23
N ASN A 155 -22.49 9.71 -2.49
CA ASN A 155 -23.81 10.34 -2.42
C ASN A 155 -23.92 11.64 -3.26
N GLY A 156 -23.43 11.58 -4.51
CA GLY A 156 -23.44 12.71 -5.44
C GLY A 156 -22.48 13.85 -5.09
N ARG A 157 -21.53 13.61 -4.16
CA ARG A 157 -20.53 14.60 -3.75
C ARG A 157 -19.12 14.08 -4.02
N PHE A 158 -18.26 14.95 -4.56
CA PHE A 158 -16.84 14.71 -4.69
C PHE A 158 -16.15 15.04 -3.36
N LEU A 159 -15.42 14.07 -2.82
CA LEU A 159 -14.72 14.16 -1.55
C LEU A 159 -13.25 13.82 -1.76
N LEU A 160 -12.38 14.44 -0.97
CA LEU A 160 -10.97 14.09 -0.89
C LEU A 160 -10.74 13.26 0.37
N ARG A 161 -10.01 12.14 0.23
CA ARG A 161 -9.59 11.35 1.39
C ARG A 161 -8.55 12.12 2.21
N TYR A 162 -8.97 12.65 3.35
CA TYR A 162 -8.04 13.26 4.31
C TYR A 162 -7.39 12.19 5.20
N THR A 163 -6.06 12.15 5.23
CA THR A 163 -5.31 11.35 6.21
C THR A 163 -4.77 12.30 7.28
N VAL A 164 -5.28 12.19 8.50
CA VAL A 164 -4.80 13.00 9.63
C VAL A 164 -3.31 12.70 9.85
N PRO A 165 -2.42 13.71 9.83
CA PRO A 165 -1.04 13.52 10.28
C PRO A 165 -1.11 13.16 11.78
N ARG A 166 -0.73 11.93 12.12
CA ARG A 166 -0.47 11.52 13.49
C ARG A 166 1.03 11.51 13.75
#